data_AF-A0A9P9IDI5-F1
#
_entry.id   AF-A0A9P9IDI5-F1
#
_cell.length_a   1.000
_cell.length_b   1.000
_cell.length_c   1.000
_cell.angle_alpha   90.00
_cell.angle_beta   90.00
_cell.angle_gamma   90.00
#
_symmetry.space_group_name_H-M   'P 1'
#
loop_
_entity.id
_entity.type
_entity.pdbx_description
1 polymer ?
#
loop_
_entity_poly.entity_id
_entity_poly.type
_entity_poly.pdbx_seq_one_letter_code
_entity_poly.pdbx_strand_id
1 'polypeptide(L)'
;MKFLGAGSMKNADMGATTSKDKARLILRLFVRLLQFVLGIVVIGLYAQDLLKASKAGKYMDSKWVYAVSVGSIASFSAVALVIIRGWFFFIIDVLVWFLYLVLFGIFGKMYIGEDPEGNKGIIRMKNAVWIILVNMLLWIGTAIYGGVVFWKAKKAGNTTPSFTPSVV
;
A
#
# COMPACT_ATOMS: atom_id res chain seq x y z
N MET A 1 -1.28 -21.55 -58.43
CA MET A 1 -1.75 -20.26 -57.86
C MET A 1 -3.24 -20.36 -57.55
N LYS A 2 -3.59 -20.48 -56.28
CA LYS A 2 -4.94 -20.28 -55.75
C LYS A 2 -4.79 -19.59 -54.39
N PHE A 3 -5.61 -18.56 -54.23
CA PHE A 3 -5.47 -17.45 -53.31
C PHE A 3 -5.36 -17.87 -51.84
N LEU A 4 -4.39 -17.29 -51.13
CA LEU A 4 -4.37 -17.24 -49.67
C LEU A 4 -5.68 -16.59 -49.22
N GLY A 5 -6.51 -17.37 -48.51
CA GLY A 5 -7.66 -16.86 -47.80
C GLY A 5 -7.20 -15.93 -46.68
N ALA A 6 -7.04 -14.65 -47.01
CA ALA A 6 -7.01 -13.55 -46.05
C ALA A 6 -8.43 -13.39 -45.48
N GLY A 7 -8.79 -14.29 -44.56
CA GLY A 7 -10.10 -14.32 -43.94
C GLY A 7 -9.98 -14.54 -42.45
N SER A 8 -10.19 -13.47 -41.68
CA SER A 8 -10.48 -13.49 -40.26
C SER A 8 -9.30 -13.63 -39.27
N MET A 9 -8.24 -12.84 -39.49
CA MET A 9 -7.45 -12.30 -38.37
C MET A 9 -7.73 -10.81 -38.28
N LYS A 10 -8.85 -10.43 -37.68
CA LYS A 10 -9.15 -9.06 -37.20
C LYS A 10 -10.47 -9.08 -36.47
N ASN A 11 -10.44 -9.61 -35.26
CA ASN A 11 -11.17 -9.17 -34.08
C ASN A 11 -10.67 -10.06 -32.96
N ALA A 12 -9.38 -9.95 -32.65
CA ALA A 12 -8.96 -10.20 -31.28
C ALA A 12 -9.83 -9.25 -30.46
N ASP A 13 -10.71 -9.81 -29.63
CA ASP A 13 -11.37 -9.09 -28.56
C ASP A 13 -10.30 -8.31 -27.78
N MET A 14 -10.02 -7.08 -28.21
CA MET A 14 -9.29 -6.11 -27.41
C MET A 14 -10.25 -5.77 -26.28
N GLY A 15 -10.21 -6.63 -25.26
CA GLY A 15 -11.26 -6.81 -24.27
C GLY A 15 -11.79 -5.48 -23.77
N ALA A 16 -13.06 -5.21 -24.06
CA ALA A 16 -13.78 -4.11 -23.46
C ALA A 16 -13.67 -4.27 -21.94
N THR A 17 -12.86 -3.42 -21.31
CA THR A 17 -12.67 -3.43 -19.86
C THR A 17 -14.03 -3.19 -19.22
N THR A 18 -14.55 -4.20 -18.52
CA THR A 18 -15.90 -4.14 -17.93
C THR A 18 -15.96 -3.01 -16.90
N SER A 19 -17.13 -2.39 -16.69
CA SER A 19 -17.33 -1.34 -15.67
C SER A 19 -16.79 -1.75 -14.29
N LYS A 20 -16.92 -3.03 -13.92
CA LYS A 20 -16.35 -3.62 -12.69
C LYS A 20 -14.82 -3.56 -12.65
N ASP A 21 -14.14 -3.77 -13.77
CA ASP A 21 -12.68 -3.75 -13.83
C ASP A 21 -12.14 -2.31 -13.81
N LYS A 22 -12.84 -1.38 -14.47
CA LYS A 22 -12.57 0.06 -14.33
C LYS A 22 -12.75 0.53 -12.90
N ALA A 23 -13.85 0.16 -12.24
CA ALA A 23 -14.11 0.50 -10.84
C ALA A 23 -13.04 -0.05 -9.89
N ARG A 24 -12.60 -1.30 -10.09
CA ARG A 24 -11.50 -1.91 -9.32
C ARG A 24 -10.18 -1.15 -9.52
N LEU A 25 -9.89 -0.73 -10.75
CA LEU A 25 -8.69 0.06 -11.05
C LEU A 25 -8.74 1.43 -10.36
N ILE A 26 -9.86 2.15 -10.50
CA ILE A 26 -10.06 3.46 -9.87
C ILE A 26 -9.92 3.35 -8.35
N LEU A 27 -10.59 2.37 -7.73
CA LEU A 27 -10.49 2.14 -6.29
C LEU A 27 -9.04 1.85 -5.86
N ARG A 28 -8.33 1.00 -6.62
CA ARG A 28 -6.92 0.70 -6.33
C ARG A 28 -6.05 1.96 -6.39
N LEU A 29 -6.19 2.77 -7.43
CA LEU A 29 -5.43 4.01 -7.58
C LEU A 29 -5.77 5.01 -6.47
N PHE A 30 -7.04 5.12 -6.12
CA PHE A 30 -7.51 5.99 -5.04
C PHE A 30 -6.91 5.59 -3.70
N VAL A 31 -6.94 4.30 -3.34
CA VAL A 31 -6.34 3.80 -2.09
C VAL A 31 -4.82 4.02 -2.08
N ARG A 32 -4.12 3.78 -3.20
CA ARG A 32 -2.68 4.02 -3.30
C ARG A 32 -2.33 5.51 -3.16
N LEU A 33 -3.16 6.39 -3.73
CA LEU A 33 -3.02 7.83 -3.56
C LEU A 33 -3.18 8.24 -2.09
N LEU A 34 -4.20 7.70 -1.40
CA LEU A 34 -4.38 7.97 0.03
C LEU A 34 -3.18 7.48 0.86
N GLN A 35 -2.70 6.27 0.60
CA GLN A 35 -1.51 5.71 1.28
C GLN A 35 -0.27 6.57 1.06
N PHE A 36 -0.08 7.07 -0.17
CA PHE A 36 1.00 7.98 -0.51
C PHE A 36 0.90 9.31 0.26
N VAL A 37 -0.27 9.97 0.20
CA VAL A 37 -0.52 11.25 0.86
C VAL A 37 -0.34 11.13 2.37
N LEU A 38 -0.91 10.09 2.99
CA LEU A 38 -0.76 9.85 4.42
C LEU A 38 0.70 9.55 4.80
N GLY A 39 1.45 8.87 3.94
CA GLY A 39 2.91 8.69 4.11
C GLY A 39 3.65 10.02 4.14
N ILE A 40 3.36 10.94 3.20
CA ILE A 40 3.95 12.28 3.16
C ILE A 40 3.54 13.10 4.39
N VAL A 41 2.28 13.01 4.84
CA VAL A 41 1.81 13.67 6.05
C VAL A 41 2.59 13.18 7.28
N VAL A 42 2.81 11.87 7.41
CA VAL A 42 3.65 11.29 8.47
C VAL A 42 5.06 11.87 8.40
N ILE A 43 5.69 11.92 7.21
CA ILE A 43 7.02 12.55 7.05
C ILE A 43 6.98 14.00 7.55
N GLY A 44 6.03 14.81 7.12
CA GLY A 44 5.95 16.22 7.53
C GLY A 44 5.71 16.40 9.04
N LEU A 45 4.85 15.57 9.63
CA LEU A 45 4.54 15.62 11.06
C LEU A 45 5.75 15.31 11.94
N TYR A 46 6.64 14.41 11.51
CA TYR A 46 7.78 13.95 12.31
C TYR A 46 9.13 14.57 11.90
N ALA A 47 9.32 14.95 10.64
CA ALA A 47 10.55 15.58 10.16
C ALA A 47 10.80 16.96 10.77
N GLN A 48 9.74 17.70 11.12
CA GLN A 48 9.88 18.99 11.79
C GLN A 48 10.59 18.89 13.16
N ASP A 49 10.35 17.82 13.91
CA ASP A 49 11.01 17.61 15.22
C ASP A 49 12.48 17.22 15.04
N LEU A 50 12.79 16.46 13.98
CA LEU A 50 14.17 16.17 13.55
C LEU A 50 14.92 17.44 13.12
N LEU A 51 14.29 18.28 12.30
CA LEU A 51 14.88 19.54 11.85
C LEU A 51 15.11 20.50 13.00
N LYS A 52 14.19 20.54 13.98
CA LYS A 52 14.35 21.35 15.19
C LYS A 52 15.53 20.86 16.04
N ALA A 53 15.67 19.54 16.22
CA ALA A 53 16.79 18.95 16.95
C ALA A 53 18.13 19.23 16.25
N SER A 54 18.19 19.02 14.93
CA SER A 54 19.38 19.28 14.11
C SER A 54 19.82 20.74 14.16
N LYS A 55 18.88 21.70 13.99
CA LYS A 55 19.18 23.13 14.08
C LYS A 55 19.65 23.57 15.47
N ALA A 56 19.18 22.89 16.53
CA ALA A 56 19.60 23.16 17.90
C ALA A 56 20.91 22.46 18.27
N GLY A 57 21.58 21.76 17.35
CA GLY A 57 22.76 20.95 17.62
C GLY A 57 22.51 19.81 18.61
N LYS A 58 21.25 19.36 18.74
CA LYS A 58 20.83 18.31 19.66
C LYS A 58 20.76 16.96 18.97
N TYR A 59 20.90 15.90 19.76
CA TYR A 59 20.68 14.53 19.33
C TYR A 59 19.29 14.34 18.71
N MET A 60 19.23 13.66 17.56
CA MET A 60 17.99 13.32 16.87
C MET A 60 17.40 12.05 17.49
N ASP A 61 16.28 12.20 18.19
CA ASP A 61 15.62 11.06 18.83
C ASP A 61 15.17 10.03 17.79
N SER A 62 15.56 8.77 18.02
CA SER A 62 15.39 7.66 17.08
C SER A 62 13.93 7.39 16.73
N LYS A 63 12.97 7.73 17.60
CA LYS A 63 11.54 7.53 17.32
C LYS A 63 11.07 8.38 16.14
N TRP A 64 11.58 9.60 16.03
CA TRP A 64 11.24 10.51 14.93
C TRP A 64 11.93 10.08 13.63
N VAL A 65 13.18 9.61 13.72
CA VAL A 65 13.92 9.05 12.59
C VAL A 65 13.19 7.82 12.03
N TYR A 66 12.74 6.92 12.92
CA TYR A 66 11.94 5.76 12.53
C TYR A 66 10.65 6.17 11.83
N ALA A 67 9.91 7.14 12.38
CA ALA A 67 8.66 7.63 11.78
C ALA A 67 8.85 8.18 10.36
N VAL A 68 9.89 9.00 10.14
CA VAL A 68 10.22 9.56 8.81
C VAL A 68 10.66 8.47 7.85
N SER A 69 11.43 7.49 8.32
CA SER A 69 11.88 6.35 7.51
C SER A 69 10.71 5.49 7.05
N VAL A 70 9.80 5.14 7.96
CA VAL A 70 8.59 4.36 7.65
C VAL A 70 7.68 5.12 6.69
N GLY A 71 7.46 6.43 6.93
CA GLY A 71 6.69 7.28 6.00
C GLY A 71 7.29 7.32 4.60
N SER A 72 8.62 7.41 4.50
CA SER A 72 9.34 7.42 3.21
C SER A 72 9.22 6.10 2.46
N ILE A 73 9.42 4.97 3.16
CA ILE A 73 9.26 3.62 2.59
C ILE A 73 7.82 3.43 2.11
N ALA A 74 6.84 3.88 2.88
CA ALA A 74 5.43 3.76 2.53
C ALA A 74 5.06 4.61 1.31
N SER A 75 5.48 5.88 1.27
CA SER A 75 5.25 6.75 0.11
C SER A 75 5.91 6.20 -1.15
N PHE A 76 7.15 5.73 -1.06
CA PHE A 76 7.84 5.10 -2.18
C PHE A 76 7.12 3.81 -2.63
N SER A 77 6.73 2.96 -1.67
CA SER A 77 6.01 1.72 -1.96
C SER A 77 4.66 1.98 -2.62
N ALA A 78 3.92 3.00 -2.17
CA ALA A 78 2.63 3.36 -2.76
C ALA A 78 2.76 3.73 -4.24
N VAL A 79 3.79 4.50 -4.61
CA VAL A 79 4.08 4.86 -6.01
C VAL A 79 4.59 3.65 -6.80
N ALA A 80 5.53 2.89 -6.25
CA ALA A 80 6.09 1.70 -6.89
C ALA A 80 5.01 0.66 -7.23
N LEU A 81 4.05 0.46 -6.32
CA LEU A 81 2.93 -0.48 -6.52
C LEU A 81 1.87 0.00 -7.53
N VAL A 82 1.90 1.27 -7.94
CA VAL A 82 1.09 1.77 -9.06
C VAL A 82 1.76 1.48 -10.40
N ILE A 83 3.08 1.62 -10.46
CA ILE A 83 3.87 1.49 -11.69
C ILE A 83 4.13 0.01 -12.03
N ILE A 84 4.53 -0.78 -11.03
CA ILE A 84 4.99 -2.15 -11.24
C ILE A 84 3.80 -3.10 -11.25
N ARG A 85 3.56 -3.76 -12.40
CA ARG A 85 2.55 -4.82 -12.53
C ARG A 85 3.14 -6.16 -12.13
N GLY A 86 2.65 -6.76 -11.05
CA GLY A 86 3.08 -8.10 -10.63
C GLY A 86 2.15 -8.72 -9.61
N TRP A 87 2.15 -10.05 -9.56
CA TRP A 87 1.16 -10.85 -8.81
C TRP A 87 1.54 -11.10 -7.33
N PHE A 88 2.77 -10.77 -6.91
CA PHE A 88 3.32 -11.07 -5.56
C PHE A 88 3.40 -9.87 -4.60
N PHE A 89 2.78 -8.74 -4.93
CA PHE A 89 3.03 -7.48 -4.23
C PHE A 89 2.33 -7.27 -2.89
N PHE A 90 1.46 -8.19 -2.46
CA PHE A 90 0.84 -8.12 -1.14
C PHE A 90 1.87 -8.22 0.01
N ILE A 91 3.06 -8.79 -0.26
CA ILE A 91 4.15 -8.85 0.72
C ILE A 91 4.64 -7.46 1.10
N ILE A 92 4.75 -6.54 0.13
CA ILE A 92 5.12 -5.15 0.42
C ILE A 92 4.04 -4.49 1.28
N ASP A 93 2.76 -4.73 0.97
CA ASP A 93 1.67 -4.23 1.79
C ASP A 93 1.75 -4.73 3.25
N VAL A 94 2.07 -6.02 3.46
CA VAL A 94 2.27 -6.60 4.80
C VAL A 94 3.48 -6.00 5.50
N LEU A 95 4.61 -5.84 4.80
CA LEU A 95 5.82 -5.26 5.39
C LEU A 95 5.60 -3.82 5.83
N VAL A 96 5.00 -2.99 4.98
CA VAL A 96 4.70 -1.59 5.32
C VAL A 96 3.67 -1.51 6.44
N TRP A 97 2.63 -2.35 6.41
CA TRP A 97 1.68 -2.46 7.51
C TRP A 97 2.38 -2.79 8.83
N PHE A 98 3.29 -3.76 8.85
CA PHE A 98 4.00 -4.16 10.05
C PHE A 98 4.88 -3.03 10.60
N LEU A 99 5.58 -2.29 9.71
CA LEU A 99 6.34 -1.10 10.10
C LEU A 99 5.45 -0.04 10.76
N TYR A 100 4.27 0.20 10.18
CA TYR A 100 3.26 1.10 10.74
C TYR A 100 2.66 0.58 12.05
N LEU A 101 2.53 -0.72 12.24
CA LEU A 101 2.06 -1.33 13.48
C LEU A 101 3.05 -1.07 14.62
N VAL A 102 4.34 -1.26 14.37
CA VAL A 102 5.39 -0.90 15.34
C VAL A 102 5.37 0.60 15.62
N LEU A 103 5.26 1.43 14.57
CA LEU A 103 5.18 2.89 14.71
C LEU A 103 3.98 3.31 15.56
N PHE A 104 2.80 2.76 15.28
CA PHE A 104 1.58 2.97 16.05
C PHE A 104 1.73 2.49 17.50
N GLY A 105 2.39 1.35 17.74
CA GLY A 105 2.66 0.87 19.10
C GLY A 105 3.49 1.86 19.92
N ILE A 106 4.56 2.40 19.33
CA ILE A 106 5.45 3.38 19.98
C ILE A 106 4.69 4.69 20.28
N PHE A 107 4.07 5.28 19.26
CA PHE A 107 3.41 6.58 19.38
C PHE A 107 2.06 6.50 20.12
N GLY A 108 1.33 5.40 19.96
CA GLY A 108 0.08 5.13 20.65
C GLY A 108 0.26 5.05 22.16
N LYS A 109 1.26 4.29 22.63
CA LYS A 109 1.59 4.21 24.06
C LYS A 109 2.03 5.56 24.64
N MET A 110 2.75 6.37 23.86
CA MET A 110 3.30 7.64 24.32
C MET A 110 2.28 8.78 24.37
N TYR A 111 1.27 8.79 23.48
CA TYR A 111 0.42 9.98 23.30
C TYR A 111 -1.07 9.75 23.56
N ILE A 112 -1.61 8.53 23.44
CA ILE A 112 -3.07 8.32 23.59
C ILE A 112 -3.53 8.67 25.02
N GLY A 113 -2.80 8.20 26.02
CA GLY A 113 -3.13 8.43 27.44
C GLY A 113 -2.54 9.70 28.05
N GLU A 114 -1.69 10.42 27.32
CA GLU A 114 -0.98 11.60 27.85
C GLU A 114 -1.91 12.81 27.95
N ASP A 115 -1.92 13.48 29.10
CA ASP A 115 -2.57 14.79 29.25
C ASP A 115 -1.70 15.87 28.58
N PRO A 116 -2.20 16.58 27.57
CA PRO A 116 -1.41 17.59 26.90
C PRO A 116 -1.03 18.79 27.77
N GLU A 117 -1.69 19.08 28.90
CA GLU A 117 -1.41 20.24 29.77
C GLU A 117 -1.23 21.58 28.98
N GLY A 118 -1.95 21.73 27.86
CA GLY A 118 -1.84 22.89 26.96
C GLY A 118 -0.64 22.88 25.99
N ASN A 119 0.21 21.85 26.03
CA ASN A 119 1.32 21.64 25.10
C ASN A 119 0.83 21.27 23.70
N LYS A 120 0.88 22.24 22.78
CA LYS A 120 0.51 22.09 21.37
C LYS A 120 1.25 20.95 20.65
N GLY A 121 2.48 20.62 21.08
CA GLY A 121 3.26 19.51 20.53
C GLY A 121 2.64 18.14 20.85
N ILE A 122 2.15 17.96 22.08
CA ILE A 122 1.47 16.73 22.52
C ILE A 122 0.13 16.60 21.78
N ILE A 123 -0.66 17.68 21.69
CA ILE A 123 -1.95 17.68 20.96
C ILE A 123 -1.75 17.28 19.49
N ARG A 124 -0.74 17.86 18.83
CA ARG A 124 -0.36 17.49 17.46
C ARG A 124 -0.03 16.01 17.35
N MET A 125 0.73 15.47 18.29
CA MET A 125 1.13 14.06 18.28
C MET A 125 -0.05 13.11 18.54
N LYS A 126 -1.02 13.49 19.36
CA LYS A 126 -2.29 12.75 19.52
C LYS A 126 -3.04 12.64 18.20
N ASN A 127 -3.12 13.74 17.44
CA ASN A 127 -3.72 13.72 16.10
C ASN A 127 -2.89 12.89 15.10
N ALA A 128 -1.56 12.96 15.19
CA ALA A 128 -0.65 12.18 14.34
C ALA A 128 -0.83 10.66 14.52
N VAL A 129 -1.08 10.20 15.75
CA VAL A 129 -1.35 8.79 16.06
C VAL A 129 -2.56 8.27 15.29
N TRP A 130 -3.63 9.07 15.18
CA TRP A 130 -4.81 8.69 14.39
C TRP A 130 -4.50 8.61 12.89
N ILE A 131 -3.67 9.51 12.37
CA ILE A 131 -3.22 9.48 10.96
C ILE A 131 -2.41 8.20 10.69
N ILE A 132 -1.50 7.83 11.60
CA ILE A 132 -0.75 6.57 11.56
C ILE A 132 -1.72 5.38 11.54
N LEU A 133 -2.72 5.36 12.43
CA LEU A 133 -3.68 4.27 12.52
C LEU A 133 -4.47 4.11 11.22
N VAL A 134 -4.99 5.20 10.65
CA VAL A 134 -5.74 5.16 9.40
C VAL A 134 -4.86 4.64 8.27
N ASN A 135 -3.60 5.12 8.15
CA ASN A 135 -2.71 4.64 7.10
C ASN A 135 -2.39 3.16 7.28
N MET A 136 -2.11 2.73 8.52
CA MET A 136 -1.88 1.33 8.88
C MET A 136 -3.07 0.45 8.44
N LEU A 137 -4.30 0.90 8.71
CA LEU A 137 -5.51 0.17 8.32
C LEU A 137 -5.70 0.09 6.80
N LEU A 138 -5.29 1.11 6.05
CA LEU A 138 -5.30 1.05 4.58
C LEU A 138 -4.30 0.00 4.07
N TRP A 139 -3.09 -0.04 4.62
CA TRP A 139 -2.05 -1.02 4.24
C TRP A 139 -2.45 -2.47 4.54
N ILE A 140 -3.07 -2.76 5.69
CA ILE A 140 -3.58 -4.11 5.95
C ILE A 140 -4.76 -4.47 5.04
N GLY A 141 -5.64 -3.50 4.75
CA GLY A 141 -6.76 -3.71 3.83
C GLY A 141 -6.28 -4.12 2.43
N THR A 142 -5.26 -3.43 1.91
CA THR A 142 -4.66 -3.78 0.61
C THR A 142 -3.88 -5.09 0.67
N ALA A 143 -3.20 -5.40 1.79
CA ALA A 143 -2.54 -6.68 2.00
C ALA A 143 -3.53 -7.86 1.96
N ILE A 144 -4.64 -7.77 2.71
CA ILE A 144 -5.68 -8.80 2.75
C ILE A 144 -6.29 -8.99 1.36
N TYR A 145 -6.66 -7.90 0.69
CA TYR A 145 -7.20 -7.96 -0.67
C TYR A 145 -6.21 -8.64 -1.64
N GLY A 146 -4.94 -8.24 -1.62
CA GLY A 146 -3.89 -8.83 -2.44
C GLY A 146 -3.69 -10.33 -2.16
N GLY A 147 -3.68 -10.73 -0.89
CA GLY A 147 -3.58 -12.14 -0.48
C GLY A 147 -4.76 -12.98 -0.96
N VAL A 148 -5.99 -12.47 -0.82
CA VAL A 148 -7.21 -13.14 -1.32
C VAL A 148 -7.18 -13.32 -2.84
N VAL A 149 -6.78 -12.28 -3.58
CA VAL A 149 -6.64 -12.36 -5.05
C VAL A 149 -5.57 -13.38 -5.43
N PHE A 150 -4.43 -13.38 -4.76
CA PHE A 150 -3.34 -14.33 -4.99
C PHE A 150 -3.77 -15.78 -4.75
N TRP A 151 -4.45 -16.06 -3.62
CA TRP A 151 -4.94 -17.41 -3.33
C TRP A 151 -5.99 -17.89 -4.34
N LYS A 152 -6.89 -17.00 -4.80
CA LYS A 152 -7.87 -17.35 -5.85
C LYS A 152 -7.18 -17.65 -7.18
N ALA A 153 -6.20 -16.85 -7.56
CA ALA A 153 -5.40 -17.05 -8.77
C ALA A 153 -4.62 -18.39 -8.72
N LYS A 154 -4.00 -18.70 -7.57
CA LYS A 154 -3.30 -19.98 -7.37
C LYS A 154 -4.24 -21.19 -7.48
N LYS A 155 -5.45 -21.10 -6.91
CA LYS A 155 -6.45 -22.19 -7.02
C LYS A 155 -6.91 -22.42 -8.46
N ALA A 156 -7.09 -21.36 -9.25
CA ALA A 156 -7.48 -21.47 -10.67
C ALA A 156 -6.38 -22.08 -11.55
N GLY A 157 -5.10 -21.84 -11.23
CA GLY A 157 -3.97 -22.45 -11.94
C GLY A 157 -3.74 -23.94 -11.65
N ASN A 158 -4.26 -24.45 -10.52
CA ASN A 158 -4.13 -25.87 -10.15
C ASN A 158 -5.25 -26.75 -10.74
N THR A 159 -6.24 -26.17 -11.42
CA THR A 159 -7.22 -26.90 -12.23
C THR A 159 -6.68 -27.09 -13.65
N THR A 160 -5.77 -28.04 -13.83
CA THR A 160 -5.42 -28.55 -15.17
C THR A 160 -6.62 -29.34 -15.71
N PRO A 161 -7.10 -29.08 -16.95
CA PRO A 161 -8.16 -29.90 -17.53
C PRO A 161 -7.64 -31.34 -17.65
N SER A 162 -8.38 -32.30 -17.09
CA SER A 162 -8.13 -33.72 -17.31
C SER A 162 -8.22 -33.99 -18.81
N PHE A 163 -7.09 -34.14 -19.47
CA PHE A 163 -7.04 -34.65 -20.84
C PHE A 163 -7.40 -36.14 -20.75
N THR A 164 -8.68 -36.47 -20.86
CA THR A 164 -9.11 -37.85 -21.12
C THR A 164 -8.59 -38.20 -22.51
N PRO A 165 -7.66 -39.16 -22.66
CA PRO A 165 -7.31 -39.65 -23.98
C PRO A 165 -8.54 -40.40 -24.50
N SER A 166 -9.13 -39.93 -25.58
CA SER A 166 -10.11 -40.71 -26.33
C SER A 166 -9.38 -41.89 -26.95
N VAL A 167 -9.49 -43.05 -26.31
CA VAL A 167 -9.22 -44.34 -26.94
C VAL A 167 -10.40 -44.61 -27.85
N VAL A 168 -10.23 -44.43 -29.16
CA VAL A 168 -10.61 -45.33 -30.29
C VAL A 168 -9.98 -44.75 -31.55
#